data_AF-A0A3P6RZ40-F1
#
_entry.id   AF-A0A3P6RZ40-F1
#
_cell.length_a   1.000
_cell.length_b   1.000
_cell.length_c   1.000
_cell.angle_alpha   90.00
_cell.angle_beta   90.00
_cell.angle_gamma   90.00
#
_symmetry.space_group_name_H-M   'P 1'
#
loop_
_entity.id
_entity.type
_entity.pdbx_description
1 polymer ?
#
loop_
_entity_poly.entity_id
_entity_poly.type
_entity_poly.pdbx_seq_one_letter_code
_entity_poly.pdbx_strand_id
1 'polypeptide(L)' 'MAMWDSRMVANFKLMTKLLVESCKRMVENKEFLRWLAAEQFDLVFTHMYDICPIGLIHHVKIPSWIWLNRYVFSERN' A
#
# COMPACT_ATOMS: atom_id res chain seq x y z
N MET A 1 -9.96 -14.66 21.83
CA MET A 1 -8.67 -14.92 21.15
C MET A 1 -7.68 -13.89 21.68
N ALA A 2 -6.66 -14.33 22.44
CA ALA A 2 -5.71 -13.39 23.01
C ALA A 2 -4.69 -12.97 21.94
N MET A 3 -4.35 -11.68 21.88
CA MET A 3 -3.34 -11.12 20.97
C MET A 3 -1.97 -11.81 21.06
N TRP A 4 -1.71 -12.51 22.17
CA TRP A 4 -0.47 -13.22 22.49
C TRP A 4 -0.48 -14.71 22.15
N ASP A 5 -1.53 -15.23 21.50
CA ASP A 5 -1.56 -16.63 21.04
C ASP A 5 -0.45 -16.84 19.99
N SER A 6 0.42 -17.83 20.21
CA SER A 6 1.58 -18.12 19.36
C SER A 6 1.21 -18.37 17.90
N ARG A 7 0.00 -18.91 17.62
CA ARG A 7 -0.49 -19.11 16.24
C ARG A 7 -0.88 -17.77 15.61
N MET A 8 -1.51 -16.87 16.39
CA MET A 8 -1.84 -15.53 15.92
C MET A 8 -0.58 -14.73 15.59
N VAL A 9 0.46 -14.82 16.43
CA VAL A 9 1.77 -14.19 16.18
C VAL A 9 2.45 -14.79 14.94
N ALA A 10 2.41 -16.13 14.78
CA ALA A 10 3.00 -16.79 13.61
C ALA A 10 2.29 -16.40 12.30
N ASN A 11 0.96 -16.36 12.30
CA ASN A 11 0.17 -15.93 11.16
C ASN A 11 0.42 -14.46 10.83
N PHE A 12 0.51 -13.58 11.84
CA PHE A 12 0.84 -12.18 11.62
C PHE A 12 2.23 -12.01 11.00
N LYS A 13 3.24 -12.73 11.50
CA LYS A 13 4.59 -12.73 10.90
C LYS A 13 4.59 -13.17 9.44
N LEU A 14 3.82 -14.21 9.11
CA LEU A 14 3.69 -14.69 7.74
C LEU A 14 3.04 -13.62 6.84
N MET A 15 1.94 -13.03 7.30
CA MET A 15 1.24 -11.96 6.59
C MET A 15 2.14 -10.74 6.35
N THR A 16 2.85 -10.26 7.37
CA THR A 16 3.79 -9.15 7.24
C THR A 16 4.91 -9.48 6.25
N LYS A 17 5.45 -10.71 6.30
CA LYS A 17 6.50 -11.14 5.36
C LYS A 17 6.02 -11.12 3.92
N LEU A 18 4.81 -11.60 3.65
CA LEU A 18 4.22 -11.60 2.31
C LEU A 18 3.99 -10.16 1.80
N LEU A 19 3.52 -9.25 2.65
CA LEU A 19 3.34 -7.84 2.30
C LEU A 19 4.67 -7.16 1.94
N VAL A 20 5.73 -7.42 2.73
CA VAL A 20 7.06 -6.84 2.49
C VAL A 20 7.70 -7.40 1.21
N GLU A 21 7.64 -8.70 0.99
CA GLU A 21 8.17 -9.33 -0.24
C GLU A 21 7.44 -8.86 -1.50
N SER A 22 6.10 -8.74 -1.43
CA SER A 22 5.31 -8.16 -2.51
C SER A 22 5.75 -6.73 -2.82
N CYS A 23 5.91 -5.90 -1.78
CA CYS A 23 6.37 -4.53 -1.95
C CYS A 23 7.77 -4.44 -2.57
N LYS A 24 8.69 -5.28 -2.10
CA LYS A 24 10.06 -5.35 -2.61
C LYS A 24 10.08 -5.62 -4.12
N ARG A 25 9.30 -6.59 -4.59
CA ARG A 25 9.20 -6.91 -6.03
C ARG A 25 8.68 -5.75 -6.86
N MET A 26 7.73 -4.98 -6.33
CA MET A 26 7.21 -3.79 -7.03
C MET A 26 8.26 -2.67 -7.12
N VAL A 27 9.01 -2.43 -6.05
CA VAL A 27 10.05 -1.38 -6.01
C VAL A 27 11.29 -1.77 -6.82
N GLU A 28 11.60 -3.06 -6.93
CA GLU A 28 12.70 -3.54 -7.79
C GLU A 28 12.42 -3.34 -9.28
N ASN A 29 11.16 -3.19 -9.68
CA ASN A 29 10.78 -2.91 -11.06
C ASN A 29 11.05 -1.43 -11.41
N LYS A 30 12.28 -1.16 -11.85
CA LYS A 30 12.73 0.19 -12.24
C LYS A 30 12.00 0.76 -13.46
N GLU A 31 11.52 -0.08 -14.37
CA GLU A 31 10.75 0.37 -15.54
C GLU A 31 9.40 0.91 -15.10
N PHE A 32 8.71 0.18 -14.22
CA PHE A 32 7.48 0.64 -13.60
C PHE A 32 7.67 1.95 -12.84
N LEU A 33 8.73 2.09 -12.03
CA LEU A 33 8.98 3.34 -11.30
C LEU A 33 9.27 4.53 -12.22
N ARG A 34 10.00 4.32 -13.32
CA ARG A 34 10.26 5.38 -14.30
C ARG A 34 8.98 5.80 -15.02
N TRP A 35 8.17 4.83 -15.44
CA TRP A 35 6.88 5.11 -16.05
C TRP A 35 5.96 5.86 -15.07
N LEU A 36 5.88 5.40 -13.82
CA LEU A 36 5.06 6.01 -12.77
C LEU A 36 5.48 7.47 -12.50
N ALA A 37 6.78 7.75 -12.52
CA ALA A 37 7.30 9.11 -12.36
C ALA A 37 7.07 10.00 -13.60
N ALA A 38 7.07 9.42 -14.81
CA ALA A 38 6.88 10.15 -16.06
C ALA A 38 5.42 10.55 -16.27
N GLU A 39 4.48 9.67 -15.89
CA GLU A 39 3.04 9.87 -16.12
C GLU A 39 2.43 10.96 -15.20
N GLN A 40 3.09 11.28 -14.07
CA GLN A 40 2.70 12.36 -13.15
C GLN A 40 1.21 12.33 -12.75
N PHE A 41 0.77 11.23 -12.14
CA PHE A 41 -0.60 11.11 -11.67
C PHE A 41 -0.96 12.14 -10.60
N ASP A 42 -2.14 12.74 -10.70
CA ASP A 42 -2.64 13.69 -9.70
C ASP A 42 -3.27 13.03 -8.48
N LEU A 43 -3.72 11.77 -8.62
CA LEU A 43 -4.50 11.05 -7.61
C LEU A 43 -4.19 9.54 -7.59
N VAL A 44 -3.89 8.99 -6.41
CA VAL A 44 -3.74 7.55 -6.20
C VAL A 44 -4.81 7.00 -5.29
N PHE A 45 -5.41 5.88 -5.67
CA PHE A 45 -6.28 5.07 -4.82
C PHE A 45 -5.48 3.91 -4.22
N THR A 46 -5.47 3.79 -2.90
CA THR A 46 -4.71 2.73 -2.21
C THR A 46 -5.61 2.04 -1.20
N HIS A 47 -5.55 0.71 -1.11
CA HIS A 47 -6.33 -0.02 -0.12
C HIS A 47 -5.61 -0.02 1.25
N MET A 48 -6.36 0.02 2.36
CA MET A 48 -5.76 0.13 3.71
C MET A 48 -4.75 -0.99 4.05
N TYR A 49 -4.94 -2.17 3.45
CA TYR A 49 -4.10 -3.33 3.71
C TYR A 49 -2.81 -3.34 2.87
N ASP A 50 -2.72 -2.44 1.89
CA ASP A 50 -1.54 -2.31 1.05
C ASP A 50 -0.63 -1.22 1.61
N ILE A 51 0.48 -1.64 2.21
CA ILE A 51 1.44 -0.72 2.83
C ILE A 51 2.40 -0.13 1.78
N CYS A 52 2.66 -0.85 0.68
CA CYS A 52 3.62 -0.46 -0.34
C CYS A 52 3.26 0.81 -1.15
N PRO A 53 2.00 1.03 -1.54
CA PRO A 53 1.60 2.21 -2.31
C PRO A 53 1.95 3.53 -1.62
N ILE A 54 1.97 3.56 -0.28
CA ILE A 54 2.37 4.75 0.50
C ILE A 54 3.82 5.13 0.20
N GLY A 55 4.71 4.14 0.16
CA GLY A 55 6.12 4.35 -0.20
C GLY A 55 6.29 4.81 -1.64
N LEU A 56 5.46 4.29 -2.56
CA LEU A 56 5.46 4.71 -3.96
C LEU A 56 4.99 6.16 -4.12
N ILE A 57 3.86 6.52 -3.52
CA ILE A 57 3.32 7.89 -3.52
C ILE A 57 4.36 8.88 -3.02
N HIS A 58 5.05 8.55 -1.93
CA HIS A 58 6.14 9.38 -1.41
C HIS A 58 7.32 9.48 -2.39
N HIS A 59 7.64 8.40 -3.11
CA HIS A 59 8.76 8.40 -4.07
C HIS A 59 8.48 9.29 -5.28
N VAL A 60 7.26 9.21 -5.85
CA VAL A 60 6.85 9.98 -7.04
C VAL A 60 6.23 11.34 -6.73
N LYS A 61 6.13 11.71 -5.43
CA LYS A 61 5.62 13.01 -4.94
C LYS A 61 4.21 13.35 -5.47
N ILE A 62 3.31 12.37 -5.49
CA ILE A 62 1.94 12.61 -5.94
C ILE A 62 1.19 13.48 -4.90
N PRO A 63 0.53 14.57 -5.32
CA PRO A 63 -0.06 15.54 -4.40
C PRO A 63 -1.28 15.02 -3.62
N SER A 64 -2.05 14.08 -4.21
CA SER A 64 -3.29 13.59 -3.59
C SER A 64 -3.38 12.07 -3.58
N TRP A 65 -3.85 11.51 -2.48
CA TRP A 65 -4.07 10.07 -2.35
C TRP A 65 -5.27 9.78 -1.47
N ILE A 66 -6.03 8.75 -1.84
CA ILE A 66 -7.25 8.34 -1.15
C ILE A 66 -7.02 6.93 -0.62
N TRP A 67 -7.19 6.79 0.70
CA TRP A 67 -7.30 5.48 1.33
C TRP A 67 -8.69 4.91 1.11
N LEU A 68 -8.76 3.91 0.25
CA LEU A 68 -9.93 3.07 0.06
C LEU A 68 -10.04 2.13 1.27
N ASN A 69 -10.76 2.61 2.26
CA ASN A 69 -11.36 1.76 3.27
C ASN A 69 -12.71 1.29 2.70
N ARG A 70 -13.15 0.07 3.02
CA ARG A 70 -14.49 -0.40 2.63
C ARG A 70 -15.66 0.40 3.25
N TYR A 71 -15.39 1.54 3.89
CA TYR A 71 -16.35 2.50 4.38
C TYR A 71 -16.36 3.73 3.47
N VAL A 72 -17.33 3.77 2.56
CA VAL A 72 -17.66 4.97 1.78
C VAL A 72 -18.33 5.97 2.72
N PHE A 73 -17.60 6.95 3.25
CA PHE A 73 -18.21 8.21 3.65
C PHE A 73 -18.39 9.04 2.38
N SER A 74 -19.55 8.85 1.75
CA SER A 74 -20.03 9.71 0.67
C SER A 74 -20.47 11.03 1.30
N GLU A 75 -19.55 11.99 1.48
CA GLU A 75 -19.96 13.39 1.58
C GLU A 75 -20.42 13.84 0.19
N ARG A 76 -21.72 13.68 -0.02
CA ARG A 76 -22.44 14.33 -1.11
C ARG A 76 -22.58 15.80 -0.69
N ASN A 77 -21.88 16.70 -1.37
CA ASN A 77 -22.29 18.09 -1.46
C ASN A 77 -22.63 18.39 -2.91
#